data_AF-A0A931HM24-F1
#
_entry.id   AF-A0A931HM24-F1
#
_cell.length_a   1.000
_cell.length_b   1.000
_cell.length_c   1.000
_cell.angle_alpha   90.00
_cell.angle_beta   90.00
_cell.angle_gamma   90.00
#
_symmetry.space_group_name_H-M   'P 1'
#
loop_
_entity.id
_entity.type
_entity.pdbx_description
1 polymer ?
#
loop_
_entity_poly.entity_id
_entity_poly.type
_entity_poly.pdbx_seq_one_letter_code
_entity_poly.pdbx_strand_id
1 'polypeptide(L)' 'VNASSAGTNGFGYDPVFRPEGEERTSAELSAEEKDAASHRGRALALLVPALEALTRG' A
#
# COMPACT_ATOMS: atom_id res chain seq x y z
N VAL A 1 -16.76 -6.83 15.05
CA VAL A 1 -15.40 -6.46 14.60
C VAL A 1 -14.91 -5.35 15.49
N ASN A 2 -13.94 -5.60 16.36
CA ASN A 2 -13.33 -4.55 17.18
C ASN A 2 -11.88 -4.44 16.71
N ALA A 3 -11.67 -3.86 15.54
CA ALA A 3 -10.33 -3.50 15.08
C ALA A 3 -9.96 -2.22 15.83
N SER A 4 -9.22 -2.35 16.92
CA SER A 4 -8.63 -1.19 17.60
C SER A 4 -7.68 -0.49 16.62
N SER A 5 -7.88 0.81 16.41
CA SER A 5 -7.03 1.59 15.52
C SER A 5 -5.60 1.67 16.06
N ALA A 6 -4.59 1.49 15.21
CA ALA A 6 -3.17 1.63 15.55
C ALA A 6 -2.42 2.40 14.46
N GLY A 7 -1.30 3.04 14.81
CA GLY A 7 -0.48 3.82 13.88
C GLY A 7 -1.00 5.23 13.56
N THR A 8 -0.11 6.04 12.99
CA THR A 8 -0.37 7.46 12.68
C THR A 8 -0.06 7.82 11.23
N ASN A 9 0.51 6.90 10.46
CA ASN A 9 0.89 7.14 9.07
C ASN A 9 -0.32 6.95 8.13
N GLY A 10 -0.18 7.44 6.90
CA GLY A 10 -1.18 7.24 5.88
C GLY A 10 -2.46 8.05 6.11
N PHE A 11 -3.61 7.49 5.71
CA PHE A 11 -4.90 8.16 5.68
C PHE A 11 -6.08 7.18 5.69
N GLY A 12 -7.28 7.68 5.96
CA GLY A 12 -8.52 6.91 5.84
C GLY A 12 -8.54 5.68 6.76
N TYR A 13 -8.67 4.49 6.16
CA TYR A 13 -8.80 3.23 6.90
C TYR A 13 -7.47 2.60 7.30
N ASP A 14 -6.34 3.23 6.98
CA ASP A 14 -5.03 2.67 7.30
C ASP A 14 -4.85 2.26 8.77
N PRO A 15 -5.38 3.01 9.77
CA PRO A 15 -5.22 2.62 11.17
C PRO A 15 -6.01 1.38 11.58
N VAL A 16 -6.95 0.90 10.77
CA VAL A 16 -7.78 -0.29 11.07
C VAL A 16 -7.58 -1.41 10.04
N PHE A 17 -6.83 -1.15 8.98
CA PHE A 17 -6.58 -2.11 7.91
C PHE A 17 -5.25 -2.82 8.13
N ARG A 18 -5.31 -4.11 8.41
CA ARG A 18 -4.14 -5.00 8.51
C ARG A 18 -4.05 -5.85 7.24
N PRO A 19 -3.00 -5.67 6.41
CA PRO A 19 -2.79 -6.50 5.23
C PRO A 19 -2.65 -7.98 5.59
N GLU A 20 -3.03 -8.86 4.66
CA GLU A 20 -2.83 -10.30 4.85
C GLU A 20 -1.33 -10.63 5.00
N GLY A 21 -0.98 -11.40 6.04
CA GLY A 21 0.40 -11.76 6.35
C GLY A 21 1.23 -10.69 7.06
N GLU A 22 0.62 -9.57 7.46
CA GLU A 22 1.25 -8.51 8.24
C GLU A 22 0.56 -8.39 9.61
N GLU A 23 1.32 -8.15 10.68
CA GLU A 23 0.78 -7.99 12.04
C GLU A 23 0.44 -6.53 12.35
N ARG A 24 1.08 -5.61 11.63
CA ARG A 24 0.88 -4.16 11.72
C ARG A 24 -0.29 -3.69 10.86
N THR A 25 -0.96 -2.64 11.30
CA THR A 25 -1.90 -1.88 10.46
C THR A 25 -1.14 -1.10 9.39
N SER A 26 -1.82 -0.71 8.32
CA SER A 26 -1.19 0.10 7.25
C SER A 26 -0.72 1.47 7.74
N ALA A 27 -1.26 1.99 8.85
CA ALA A 27 -0.81 3.23 9.46
C ALA A 27 0.43 3.07 10.37
N GLU A 28 0.84 1.83 10.66
CA GLU A 28 2.07 1.52 11.39
C GLU A 28 3.27 1.28 10.46
N LEU A 29 3.01 1.04 9.17
CA LEU A 29 4.06 0.92 8.15
C LEU A 29 4.65 2.30 7.81
N SER A 30 5.93 2.34 7.47
CA SER A 30 6.53 3.52 6.84
C SER A 30 5.91 3.75 5.46
N ALA A 31 6.09 4.96 4.91
CA ALA A 31 5.62 5.26 3.55
C ALA A 31 6.26 4.31 2.52
N GLU A 32 7.56 4.03 2.67
CA GLU A 32 8.32 3.14 1.80
C GLU A 32 7.87 1.68 1.91
N GLU A 33 7.68 1.16 3.13
CA GLU A 33 7.13 -0.19 3.35
C GLU A 33 5.75 -0.33 2.71
N LYS A 34 4.88 0.67 2.93
CA LYS A 34 3.52 0.69 2.38
C LYS A 34 3.52 0.81 0.86
N ASP A 35 4.36 1.67 0.28
CA ASP A 35 4.44 1.83 -1.17
C ASP A 35 4.97 0.56 -1.84
N ALA A 36 5.91 -0.15 -1.22
CA ALA A 36 6.42 -1.43 -1.73
C ALA A 36 5.37 -2.56 -1.67
N ALA A 37 4.57 -2.64 -0.60
CA ALA A 37 3.66 -3.76 -0.35
C ALA A 37 2.19 -3.51 -0.75
N SER A 38 1.77 -2.26 -0.92
CA SER A 38 0.36 -1.91 -1.12
C SER A 38 -0.19 -2.34 -2.48
N HIS A 39 -1.52 -2.47 -2.55
CA HIS A 39 -2.26 -2.68 -3.78
C HIS A 39 -1.94 -1.63 -4.86
N ARG A 40 -1.77 -0.36 -4.45
CA ARG A 40 -1.37 0.73 -5.35
C ARG A 40 0.04 0.53 -5.88
N GLY A 41 1.01 0.22 -5.01
CA GLY A 41 2.38 -0.07 -5.42
C GLY A 41 2.47 -1.18 -6.45
N ARG A 42 1.78 -2.30 -6.17
CA ARG A 42 1.68 -3.46 -7.08
C ARG A 42 1.06 -3.08 -8.43
N ALA A 43 -0.02 -2.29 -8.43
CA ALA A 43 -0.65 -1.83 -9.66
C ALA A 43 0.27 -0.93 -10.49
N LEU A 44 0.99 0.01 -9.84
CA LEU A 44 1.93 0.89 -10.53
C LEU A 44 3.15 0.13 -11.09
N ALA A 45 3.66 -0.87 -10.35
CA ALA A 45 4.74 -1.73 -10.82
C ALA A 45 4.39 -2.47 -12.12
N LEU A 46 3.11 -2.80 -12.33
CA LEU A 46 2.61 -3.39 -13.57
C LEU A 46 2.31 -2.34 -14.65
N LEU A 47 1.79 -1.17 -14.26
CA LEU A 47 1.38 -0.12 -15.18
C LEU A 47 2.56 0.58 -15.86
N VAL A 48 3.63 0.88 -15.11
CA VAL A 48 4.76 1.67 -15.64
C VAL A 48 5.40 1.02 -16.87
N PRO A 49 5.78 -0.28 -16.85
CA PRO A 49 6.34 -0.93 -18.05
C PRO A 49 5.39 -0.93 -19.25
N ALA A 50 4.08 -1.06 -19.01
CA ALA A 50 3.07 -1.02 -20.06
C ALA A 50 2.98 0.37 -20.72
N LEU A 51 3.02 1.44 -19.91
CA LEU A 51 3.06 2.81 -20.43
C LEU A 51 4.34 3.08 -21.23
N GLU A 52 5.48 2.66 -20.72
CA GLU A 52 6.74 2.82 -21.44
C GLU A 52 6.75 2.07 -22.79
N ALA A 53 6.12 0.89 -22.85
CA ALA A 53 5.97 0.15 -24.10
C ALA A 53 5.11 0.92 -25.12
N LEU A 54 4.06 1.61 -24.66
CA LEU A 54 3.19 2.43 -25.51
C LEU A 54 3.89 3.70 -26.01
N THR A 55 4.81 4.29 -25.24
CA THR A 55 5.50 5.54 -25.60
C THR A 55 6.80 5.35 -26.39
N ARG A 56 7.28 4.10 -26.52
CA ARG A 56 8.50 3.77 -27.30
C ARG A 56 8.21 3.39 -28.76
N GLY A 57 6.94 3.38 -29.17
CA GLY A 57 6.50 3.25 -30.57
C GLY A 57 6.15 4.62 -31.17
#